data_AF-A0A0A1WG26-F1
#
_entry.id   AF-A0A0A1WG26-F1
#
_cell.length_a   1.000
_cell.length_b   1.000
_cell.length_c   1.000
_cell.angle_alpha   90.00
_cell.angle_beta   90.00
_cell.angle_gamma   90.00
#
_symmetry.space_group_name_H-M   'P 1'
#
loop_
_entity.id
_entity.type
_entity.pdbx_description
1 polymer ?
#
loop_
_entity_poly.entity_id
_entity_poly.type
_entity_poly.pdbx_seq_one_letter_code
_entity_poly.pdbx_strand_id
1 'polypeptide(L)'
;MAGFFGIDTLILTAIIILLLSASWHLYQKRKFYRNVTSKLPTIYGIPFIGLSHQFLDVNNFYNKIGIGFDILKQSTGCAWVGTTPYIMTVDPVVIKHVLSSPEFLDKAKDLYKHFHNGVLNGIIVSPVNKWKCNRKAISPFLAHNNIIGFFPCFNDNANNVKNKL
;
A
#
# COMPACT_ATOMS: atom_id res chain seq x y z
N MET A 1 -14.10 30.29 -40.48
CA MET A 1 -13.53 30.66 -39.17
C MET A 1 -14.49 30.54 -37.98
N ALA A 2 -15.81 30.39 -38.15
CA ALA A 2 -16.75 30.28 -37.02
C ALA A 2 -16.83 28.90 -36.33
N GLY A 3 -16.45 27.81 -37.01
CA GLY A 3 -16.54 26.45 -36.46
C GLY A 3 -15.45 26.09 -35.42
N PHE A 4 -14.28 26.74 -35.47
CA PHE A 4 -13.19 26.48 -34.53
C PHE A 4 -13.49 27.00 -33.11
N PHE A 5 -14.08 28.20 -32.99
CA PHE A 5 -14.44 28.79 -31.70
C PHE A 5 -15.49 27.97 -30.92
N GLY A 6 -16.38 27.24 -31.61
CA GLY A 6 -17.38 26.38 -30.96
C GLY A 6 -16.78 25.11 -30.34
N ILE A 7 -15.80 24.51 -30.99
CA ILE A 7 -15.16 23.27 -30.51
C ILE A 7 -14.24 23.59 -29.32
N ASP A 8 -13.46 24.66 -29.41
CA ASP A 8 -12.54 25.07 -28.34
C ASP A 8 -13.29 25.43 -27.05
N THR A 9 -14.44 26.10 -27.16
CA THR A 9 -15.31 26.43 -26.01
C THR A 9 -15.97 25.19 -25.40
N LEU A 10 -16.39 24.21 -26.22
CA LEU A 10 -16.89 22.92 -25.72
C LEU A 10 -15.80 22.11 -25.02
N ILE A 11 -14.56 22.11 -25.54
CA ILE A 11 -13.42 21.45 -24.88
C ILE A 11 -13.10 22.12 -23.55
N LEU A 12 -13.03 23.45 -23.51
CA LEU A 12 -12.75 24.20 -22.27
C LEU A 12 -13.83 23.97 -21.21
N THR A 13 -15.11 24.00 -21.59
CA THR A 13 -16.22 23.73 -20.66
C THR A 13 -16.17 22.29 -20.13
N ALA A 14 -15.88 21.31 -20.98
CA ALA A 14 -15.69 19.92 -20.56
C ALA A 14 -14.53 19.75 -19.58
N ILE A 15 -13.38 20.41 -19.82
CA ILE A 15 -12.22 20.41 -18.92
C ILE A 15 -12.59 21.02 -17.56
N ILE A 16 -13.31 22.13 -17.54
CA ILE A 16 -13.75 22.79 -16.29
C ILE A 16 -14.67 21.87 -15.50
N ILE A 17 -15.66 21.24 -16.15
CA ILE A 17 -16.57 20.29 -15.49
C ILE A 17 -15.79 19.09 -14.91
N LEU A 18 -14.79 18.59 -15.63
CA LEU A 18 -13.93 17.50 -15.17
C LEU A 18 -13.10 17.93 -13.95
N LEU A 19 -12.50 19.12 -13.96
CA LEU A 19 -11.74 19.65 -12.82
C LEU A 19 -12.62 19.90 -11.58
N LEU A 20 -13.83 20.42 -11.77
CA LEU A 20 -14.79 20.64 -10.68
C LEU A 20 -15.24 19.32 -10.06
N SER A 21 -15.59 18.33 -10.90
CA SER A 21 -16.00 17.00 -10.42
C SER A 21 -14.86 16.27 -9.71
N ALA A 22 -13.64 16.32 -10.24
CA ALA A 22 -12.46 15.77 -9.59
C ALA A 22 -12.19 16.44 -8.23
N SER A 23 -12.24 17.78 -8.18
CA SER A 23 -12.03 18.54 -6.95
C SER A 23 -13.10 18.23 -5.90
N TRP A 24 -14.36 18.11 -6.33
CA TRP A 24 -15.47 17.70 -5.46
C TRP A 24 -15.24 16.29 -4.89
N HIS A 25 -14.84 15.33 -5.74
CA HIS A 25 -14.54 13.97 -5.29
C HIS A 25 -13.39 13.93 -4.27
N LEU A 26 -12.31 14.68 -4.52
CA LEU A 26 -11.19 14.80 -3.58
C LEU A 26 -11.63 15.43 -2.25
N TYR A 27 -12.47 16.47 -2.31
CA TYR A 27 -13.03 17.10 -1.11
C TYR A 27 -13.86 16.11 -0.29
N GLN A 28 -14.73 15.32 -0.93
CA GLN A 28 -15.54 14.30 -0.25
C GLN A 28 -14.66 13.24 0.41
N LYS A 29 -13.61 12.76 -0.27
CA LYS A 29 -12.64 11.83 0.31
C LYS A 29 -11.92 12.41 1.52
N ARG A 30 -11.42 13.66 1.43
CA ARG A 30 -10.78 14.35 2.55
C ARG A 30 -11.74 14.57 3.72
N LYS A 31 -12.99 14.91 3.44
CA LYS A 31 -14.05 15.06 4.45
C LYS A 31 -14.34 13.74 5.17
N PHE A 32 -14.42 12.63 4.42
CA PHE A 32 -14.66 11.29 4.98
C PHE A 32 -13.57 10.89 5.97
N TYR A 33 -12.29 11.10 5.62
CA TYR A 33 -11.15 10.73 6.49
C TYR A 33 -10.79 11.78 7.54
N ARG A 34 -11.47 12.94 7.55
CA ARG A 34 -11.13 14.09 8.41
C ARG A 34 -11.03 13.72 9.88
N ASN A 35 -11.92 12.86 10.37
CA ASN A 35 -11.96 12.43 11.77
C ASN A 35 -10.69 11.68 12.22
N VAL A 36 -9.97 11.07 11.28
CA VAL A 36 -8.70 10.37 11.53
C VAL A 36 -7.53 11.31 11.28
N THR A 37 -7.51 12.00 10.14
CA THR A 37 -6.40 12.88 9.75
C THR A 37 -6.30 14.14 10.60
N SER A 38 -7.37 14.55 11.30
CA SER A 38 -7.31 15.67 12.25
C SER A 38 -6.71 15.27 13.61
N LYS A 39 -6.66 13.98 13.93
CA LYS A 39 -6.19 13.47 15.23
C LYS A 39 -4.73 13.04 15.20
N LEU A 40 -4.18 12.82 14.02
CA LEU A 40 -2.79 12.39 13.79
C LEU A 40 -2.04 13.49 13.05
N PRO A 41 -0.73 13.63 13.31
CA PRO A 41 0.10 14.51 12.50
C PRO A 41 0.05 14.00 11.05
N THR A 42 -0.43 14.84 10.13
CA THR A 42 -0.73 14.41 8.76
C THR A 42 0.06 15.22 7.75
N ILE A 43 0.84 14.52 6.91
CA ILE A 43 1.49 15.11 5.74
C ILE A 43 0.51 15.09 4.57
N TYR A 44 0.19 16.29 4.08
CA TYR A 44 -0.57 16.46 2.84
C TYR A 44 0.40 16.59 1.67
N GLY A 45 0.14 15.83 0.60
CA GLY A 45 0.85 16.00 -0.66
C GLY A 45 0.05 16.79 -1.68
N ILE A 46 0.55 16.80 -2.91
CA ILE A 46 -0.07 17.45 -4.08
C ILE A 46 -1.51 16.91 -4.26
N PRO A 47 -2.51 17.73 -4.64
CA PRO A 47 -3.84 17.21 -4.93
C PRO A 47 -3.82 16.01 -5.88
N PHE A 48 -4.66 15.01 -5.63
CA PHE A 48 -4.79 13.74 -6.38
C PHE A 48 -3.60 12.78 -6.32
N ILE A 49 -2.37 13.29 -6.30
CA ILE A 49 -1.13 12.49 -6.30
C ILE A 49 -0.64 12.21 -4.88
N GLY A 50 -0.88 13.11 -3.94
CA GLY A 50 -0.32 13.03 -2.59
C GLY A 50 1.21 12.95 -2.65
N LEU A 51 1.77 12.08 -1.80
CA LEU A 51 3.20 11.75 -1.78
C LEU A 51 3.56 10.58 -2.72
N SER A 52 2.64 10.09 -3.56
CA SER A 52 2.90 8.93 -4.43
C SER A 52 4.14 9.09 -5.31
N HIS A 53 4.42 10.30 -5.80
CA HIS A 53 5.61 10.61 -6.59
C HIS A 53 6.92 10.34 -5.85
N GLN A 54 6.92 10.40 -4.52
CA GLN A 54 8.08 10.11 -3.69
C GLN A 54 8.37 8.61 -3.63
N PHE A 55 7.39 7.75 -3.89
CA PHE A 55 7.52 6.30 -3.76
C PHE A 55 7.80 5.58 -5.08
N LEU A 56 8.02 6.31 -6.18
CA LEU A 56 8.42 5.72 -7.47
C LEU A 56 9.84 5.13 -7.44
N ASP A 57 10.71 5.69 -6.62
CA ASP A 57 12.07 5.19 -6.42
C ASP A 57 12.13 4.25 -5.21
N VAL A 58 12.14 2.95 -5.50
CA VAL A 58 12.14 1.88 -4.50
C VAL A 58 13.42 1.87 -3.67
N ASN A 59 14.56 2.26 -4.26
CA ASN A 59 15.85 2.26 -3.57
C ASN A 59 15.89 3.30 -2.44
N ASN A 60 15.19 4.42 -2.62
CA ASN A 60 15.11 5.50 -1.65
C ASN A 60 13.83 5.46 -0.78
N PHE A 61 13.00 4.43 -0.92
CA PHE A 61 11.72 4.33 -0.22
C PHE A 61 11.88 4.45 1.30
N TYR A 62 12.79 3.66 1.89
CA TYR A 62 13.03 3.65 3.33
C TYR A 62 13.58 4.98 3.85
N ASN A 63 14.49 5.61 3.11
CA ASN A 63 15.04 6.92 3.47
C ASN A 63 13.93 7.98 3.52
N LYS A 64 13.01 7.97 2.55
CA LYS A 64 11.90 8.92 2.50
C LYS A 64 10.89 8.71 3.63
N ILE A 65 10.65 7.46 4.04
CA ILE A 65 9.86 7.16 5.24
C ILE A 65 10.53 7.72 6.49
N GLY A 66 11.84 7.51 6.63
CA GLY A 66 12.63 8.06 7.76
C GLY A 66 12.47 9.58 7.86
N ILE A 67 12.70 10.29 6.75
CA ILE A 67 12.49 11.74 6.66
C ILE A 67 11.06 12.14 7.04
N GLY A 68 10.06 11.35 6.64
CA GLY A 68 8.66 11.58 7.01
C GLY A 68 8.44 11.55 8.53
N PHE A 69 9.04 10.58 9.23
CA PHE A 69 8.98 10.51 10.69
C PHE A 69 9.76 11.65 11.35
N ASP A 70 10.91 12.06 10.80
CA ASP A 70 11.68 13.20 11.28
C ASP A 70 10.89 14.52 11.18
N ILE A 71 10.14 14.71 10.08
CA ILE A 71 9.26 15.86 9.88
C ILE A 71 8.10 15.85 10.87
N LEU A 72 7.48 14.69 11.08
CA LEU A 72 6.32 14.57 11.98
C LEU A 72 6.68 14.63 13.45
N LYS A 73 7.94 14.32 13.79
CA LYS A 73 8.47 14.23 15.16
C LYS A 73 7.62 13.35 16.08
N GLN A 74 6.96 12.34 15.51
CA GLN A 74 6.09 11.40 16.21
C GLN A 74 6.34 9.99 15.68
N SER A 75 6.17 8.99 16.55
CA SER A 75 6.29 7.57 16.19
C SER A 75 5.13 7.06 15.34
N THR A 76 4.01 7.79 15.31
CA THR A 76 2.82 7.46 14.52
C THR A 76 2.32 8.71 13.82
N GLY A 77 2.04 8.59 12.53
CA GLY A 77 1.50 9.68 11.75
C GLY A 77 0.75 9.22 10.53
N CYS A 78 0.28 10.18 9.76
CA CYS A 78 -0.55 9.94 8.59
C CYS A 78 0.05 10.64 7.37
N ALA A 79 -0.04 10.01 6.20
CA ALA A 79 0.37 10.63 4.96
C ALA A 79 -0.62 10.32 3.85
N TRP A 80 -0.91 11.32 3.02
CA TRP A 80 -1.75 11.13 1.84
C TRP A 80 -0.92 10.53 0.70
N VAL A 81 -1.32 9.36 0.23
CA VAL A 81 -0.76 8.69 -0.95
C VAL A 81 -1.89 8.60 -1.98
N GLY A 82 -1.75 9.32 -3.09
CA GLY A 82 -2.85 9.55 -4.02
C GLY A 82 -4.02 10.29 -3.34
N THR A 83 -5.20 9.67 -3.40
CA THR A 83 -6.43 10.16 -2.77
C THR A 83 -6.80 9.43 -1.48
N THR A 84 -5.87 8.67 -0.89
CA THR A 84 -6.12 7.87 0.33
C THR A 84 -5.07 8.21 1.39
N PRO A 85 -5.48 8.45 2.66
CA PRO A 85 -4.55 8.59 3.76
C PRO A 85 -4.10 7.23 4.29
N TYR A 86 -2.80 7.09 4.53
CA TYR A 86 -2.18 5.93 5.16
C TYR A 86 -1.59 6.31 6.50
N ILE A 87 -1.90 5.51 7.52
CA ILE A 87 -1.27 5.63 8.84
C ILE A 87 0.04 4.83 8.82
N MET A 88 1.13 5.49 9.15
CA MET A 88 2.45 4.88 9.30
C MET A 88 2.85 4.96 10.77
N THR A 89 3.41 3.87 11.30
CA THR A 89 3.81 3.80 12.70
C THR A 89 5.08 2.98 12.86
N VAL A 90 5.97 3.47 13.72
CA VAL A 90 7.10 2.74 14.29
C VAL A 90 6.90 2.49 15.79
N ASP A 91 5.73 2.82 16.33
CA ASP A 91 5.39 2.61 17.72
C ASP A 91 5.09 1.12 17.98
N PRO A 92 5.88 0.43 18.81
CA PRO A 92 5.70 -1.00 19.06
C PRO A 92 4.34 -1.33 19.71
N VAL A 93 3.75 -0.40 20.48
CA VAL A 93 2.46 -0.60 21.13
C VAL A 93 1.35 -0.62 20.08
N VAL A 94 1.38 0.34 19.15
CA VAL A 94 0.41 0.41 18.05
C VAL A 94 0.57 -0.79 17.12
N ILE A 95 1.82 -1.14 16.77
CA ILE A 95 2.13 -2.31 15.94
C ILE A 95 1.58 -3.58 16.57
N LYS A 96 1.85 -3.81 17.87
CA LYS A 96 1.33 -4.98 18.59
C LYS A 96 -0.19 -5.00 18.59
N HIS A 97 -0.85 -3.87 18.86
CA HIS A 97 -2.31 -3.79 18.87
C HIS A 97 -2.91 -4.14 17.51
N VAL A 98 -2.39 -3.56 16.42
CA VAL A 98 -2.87 -3.83 15.07
C VAL A 98 -2.61 -5.27 14.64
N LEU A 99 -1.39 -5.79 14.84
CA LEU A 99 -1.01 -7.13 14.40
C LEU A 99 -1.63 -8.27 15.21
N SER A 100 -2.04 -8.00 16.45
CA SER A 100 -2.69 -9.00 17.31
C SER A 100 -4.22 -9.00 17.17
N SER A 101 -4.81 -7.92 16.67
CA SER A 101 -6.26 -7.78 16.59
C SER A 101 -6.87 -8.62 15.45
N PRO A 102 -7.96 -9.35 15.71
CA PRO A 102 -8.71 -10.05 14.67
C PRO A 102 -9.42 -9.11 13.68
N GLU A 103 -9.51 -7.81 13.99
CA GLU A 103 -10.20 -6.81 13.16
C GLU A 103 -9.36 -6.35 11.97
N PHE A 104 -8.02 -6.35 12.08
CA PHE A 104 -7.10 -5.85 11.06
C PHE A 104 -6.48 -6.97 10.21
N LEU A 105 -7.18 -8.09 10.06
CA LEU A 105 -6.67 -9.23 9.28
C LEU A 105 -6.73 -8.99 7.76
N ASP A 106 -7.70 -8.20 7.30
CA ASP A 106 -7.85 -7.86 5.88
C ASP A 106 -6.73 -6.96 5.40
N LYS A 107 -6.23 -7.24 4.19
CA LYS A 107 -5.18 -6.46 3.56
C LYS A 107 -5.77 -5.20 2.95
N ALA A 108 -4.98 -4.14 2.91
CA ALA A 108 -5.38 -2.85 2.32
C ALA A 108 -5.78 -3.06 0.85
N LYS A 109 -7.08 -2.96 0.54
CA LYS A 109 -7.65 -3.33 -0.77
C LYS A 109 -7.05 -2.52 -1.91
N ASP A 110 -6.84 -1.23 -1.68
CA ASP A 110 -6.24 -0.28 -2.60
C ASP A 110 -4.78 -0.60 -2.93
N LEU A 111 -4.00 -1.07 -1.96
CA LEU A 111 -2.63 -1.51 -2.20
C LEU A 111 -2.58 -2.91 -2.85
N TYR A 112 -3.31 -3.87 -2.27
CA TYR A 112 -3.21 -5.29 -2.63
C TYR A 112 -3.94 -5.67 -3.92
N LYS A 113 -4.90 -4.86 -4.42
CA LYS A 113 -5.59 -5.11 -5.70
C LYS A 113 -4.62 -5.22 -6.89
N HIS A 114 -3.52 -4.46 -6.86
CA HIS A 114 -2.51 -4.46 -7.93
C HIS A 114 -1.68 -5.74 -7.98
N PHE A 115 -1.69 -6.53 -6.91
CA PHE A 115 -1.01 -7.82 -6.86
C PHE A 115 -1.92 -8.97 -7.34
N HIS A 116 -3.16 -8.70 -7.74
CA HIS A 116 -4.11 -9.71 -8.22
C HIS A 116 -3.94 -10.03 -9.73
N ASN A 117 -2.70 -10.19 -10.21
CA ASN A 117 -2.38 -10.33 -11.64
C ASN A 117 -2.03 -11.78 -12.03
N GLY A 118 -2.74 -12.78 -11.47
CA GLY A 118 -2.66 -14.18 -11.91
C GLY A 118 -1.70 -15.06 -11.10
N VAL A 119 -0.41 -14.73 -11.03
CA VAL A 119 0.62 -15.55 -10.31
C VAL A 119 0.51 -15.39 -8.79
N LEU A 120 0.00 -14.25 -8.33
CA LEU A 120 0.02 -13.83 -6.93
C LEU A 120 -1.29 -14.06 -6.18
N ASN A 121 -2.27 -14.75 -6.76
CA ASN A 121 -3.54 -15.14 -6.12
C ASN A 121 -3.36 -16.17 -4.96
N GLY A 122 -2.17 -16.23 -4.38
CA GLY A 122 -1.82 -17.06 -3.25
C GLY A 122 -2.21 -16.45 -1.90
N ILE A 123 -1.70 -17.08 -0.85
CA ILE A 123 -2.01 -16.78 0.54
C ILE A 123 -1.76 -15.31 0.94
N ILE A 124 -0.81 -14.63 0.31
CA ILE A 124 -0.37 -13.27 0.68
C ILE A 124 -1.43 -12.19 0.35
N VAL A 125 -2.15 -12.33 -0.77
CA VAL A 125 -3.14 -11.34 -1.24
C VAL A 125 -4.58 -11.78 -1.01
N SER A 126 -4.76 -12.99 -0.47
CA SER A 126 -6.08 -13.60 -0.30
C SER A 126 -6.90 -12.86 0.78
N PRO A 127 -8.24 -12.75 0.59
CA PRO A 127 -9.14 -12.24 1.63
C PRO A 127 -9.09 -13.12 2.88
N VAL A 128 -9.45 -12.56 4.05
CA VAL A 128 -9.25 -13.21 5.37
C VAL A 128 -9.85 -14.61 5.46
N ASN A 129 -11.04 -14.83 4.91
CA ASN A 129 -11.70 -16.14 4.92
C ASN A 129 -10.87 -17.22 4.20
N LYS A 130 -10.33 -16.90 3.01
CA LYS A 130 -9.44 -17.79 2.24
C LYS A 130 -8.07 -17.91 2.90
N TRP A 131 -7.51 -16.79 3.36
CA TRP A 131 -6.22 -16.76 4.04
C TRP A 131 -6.19 -17.67 5.26
N LYS A 132 -7.20 -17.61 6.15
CA LYS A 132 -7.27 -18.47 7.35
C LYS A 132 -7.23 -19.96 6.99
N CYS A 133 -8.05 -20.38 6.03
CA CYS A 133 -8.12 -21.76 5.57
C CYS A 133 -6.79 -22.22 4.95
N ASN A 134 -6.25 -21.44 4.00
CA ASN A 134 -5.01 -21.76 3.31
C ASN A 134 -3.80 -21.79 4.26
N ARG A 135 -3.72 -20.84 5.20
CA ARG A 135 -2.66 -20.78 6.22
C ARG A 135 -2.71 -22.02 7.10
N LYS A 136 -3.91 -22.43 7.53
CA LYS A 136 -4.08 -23.65 8.33
C LYS A 136 -3.63 -24.90 7.56
N ALA A 137 -3.96 -25.00 6.28
CA ALA A 137 -3.57 -26.12 5.42
C ALA A 137 -2.05 -26.19 5.16
N ILE A 138 -1.38 -25.04 4.98
CA ILE A 138 0.06 -24.99 4.67
C ILE A 138 0.94 -25.14 5.93
N SER A 139 0.45 -24.70 7.10
CA SER A 139 1.26 -24.67 8.34
C SER A 139 1.99 -25.99 8.67
N PRO A 140 1.37 -27.19 8.53
CA PRO A 140 2.05 -28.45 8.84
C PRO A 140 3.26 -28.72 7.93
N PHE A 141 3.19 -28.33 6.65
CA PHE A 141 4.29 -28.53 5.70
C PHE A 141 5.50 -27.64 6.02
N LEU A 142 5.26 -26.50 6.68
CA LEU A 142 6.28 -25.58 7.16
C LEU A 142 6.61 -25.78 8.66
N ALA A 143 6.23 -26.92 9.24
CA ALA A 143 6.64 -27.25 10.60
C ALA A 143 8.16 -27.50 10.67
N HIS A 144 8.75 -27.21 11.83
CA HIS A 144 10.19 -27.28 12.05
C HIS A 144 10.85 -28.57 11.55
N ASN A 145 10.27 -29.73 11.85
CA ASN A 145 10.81 -31.02 11.43
C ASN A 145 10.84 -31.20 9.91
N ASN A 146 9.81 -30.73 9.21
CA ASN A 146 9.74 -30.78 7.75
C ASN A 146 10.78 -29.83 7.13
N ILE A 147 10.98 -28.65 7.73
CA ILE A 147 12.00 -27.69 7.29
C ILE A 147 13.41 -28.28 7.43
N ILE A 148 13.72 -28.91 8.57
CA ILE A 148 15.02 -29.56 8.77
C ILE A 148 15.24 -30.68 7.74
N GLY A 149 14.19 -31.43 7.40
CA GLY A 149 14.25 -32.46 6.36
C GLY A 149 14.70 -31.95 4.98
N PHE A 150 14.55 -30.65 4.70
CA PHE A 150 15.01 -30.05 3.43
C PHE A 150 16.49 -29.62 3.45
N PHE A 151 17.17 -29.62 4.61
CA PHE A 151 18.55 -29.14 4.71
C PHE A 151 19.54 -29.89 3.81
N PRO A 152 19.49 -31.23 3.68
CA PRO A 152 20.36 -31.94 2.73
C PRO A 152 20.15 -31.45 1.30
N CYS A 153 18.90 -31.29 0.87
CA CYS A 153 18.55 -30.79 -0.46
C CYS A 153 19.05 -29.35 -0.68
N PHE A 154 18.96 -28.48 0.32
CA PHE A 154 19.51 -27.13 0.23
C PHE A 154 21.04 -27.14 0.10
N ASN A 155 21.73 -27.98 0.88
CA ASN A 155 23.18 -28.12 0.80
C ASN A 155 23.64 -28.67 -0.55
N ASP A 156 22.97 -29.70 -1.07
CA ASP A 156 23.27 -30.28 -2.37
C ASP A 156 23.10 -29.25 -3.50
N ASN A 157 21.99 -28.49 -3.46
CA ASN A 157 21.77 -27.42 -4.43
C ASN A 157 22.80 -26.30 -4.33
N ALA A 158 23.20 -25.89 -3.12
CA ALA A 158 24.24 -24.90 -2.92
C ALA A 158 25.60 -25.35 -3.49
N ASN A 159 25.98 -26.61 -3.23
CA ASN A 159 27.21 -27.20 -3.78
C ASN A 159 27.14 -27.31 -5.31
N ASN A 160 26.00 -27.72 -5.86
CA ASN A 160 25.79 -27.80 -7.31
C ASN A 160 25.91 -26.43 -7.99
N VAL A 161 25.38 -25.37 -7.39
CA VAL A 161 25.54 -24.00 -7.90
C VAL A 161 27.00 -23.57 -7.83
N LYS A 162 27.67 -23.80 -6.69
CA LYS A 162 29.09 -23.49 -6.51
C LYS A 162 29.98 -24.16 -7.55
N ASN A 163 29.73 -25.43 -7.87
CA ASN A 163 30.56 -26.18 -8.83
C ASN A 163 30.31 -25.80 -10.30
N LYS A 164 29.22 -25.05 -10.59
CA LYS A 164 28.88 -24.56 -11.93
C LYS A 164 29.36 -23.13 -12.20
N LEU A 165 29.78 -22.41 -11.17
CA LEU A 165 30.39 -21.08 -11.24
C LEU A 165 31.91 -21.21 -11.34
#